data_AF-A0A2G6FQY5-F1
#
_entry.id   AF-A0A2G6FQY5-F1
#
_cell.length_a   1.000
_cell.length_b   1.000
_cell.length_c   1.000
_cell.angle_alpha   90.00
_cell.angle_beta   90.00
_cell.angle_gamma   90.00
#
_symmetry.space_group_name_H-M   'P 1'
#
loop_
_entity.id
_entity.type
_entity.pdbx_description
1 polymer ?
#
loop_
_entity_poly.entity_id
_entity_poly.type
_entity_poly.pdbx_seq_one_letter_code
_entity_poly.pdbx_strand_id
1 'polypeptide(L)'
;MARLQLRKTHVFIWVLFILTLIVPLLAAGWLTLRLGSADFAASLVSAVSRGGDAAASSLLLGMRASILICLALILAGGVAALIMLYRFILRPAGEMSKFACRIADGDLELSVPEYACPEMDGIGKSLNDLSTNFQEVVLLVWKTIQRAGPVLEQLTDGRETKQGEEDSAPQEEDIMAVREELETIEYFMTNFKLYDILIVDNKAMAGDKTWPGDLQD
;
A
#
# COMPACT_ATOMS: atom_id res chain seq x y z
N MET A 1 17.81 -10.98 10.06
CA MET A 1 18.17 -9.56 10.29
C MET A 1 16.98 -8.59 10.24
N ALA A 2 15.93 -8.83 9.44
CA ALA A 2 14.78 -7.90 9.27
C ALA A 2 14.02 -7.55 10.57
N ARG A 3 13.78 -8.53 11.48
CA ARG A 3 13.08 -8.27 12.76
C ARG A 3 13.81 -7.27 13.68
N LEU A 4 15.13 -7.13 13.54
CA LEU A 4 15.94 -6.21 14.34
C LEU A 4 15.88 -4.77 13.80
N GLN A 5 15.69 -4.62 12.48
CA GLN A 5 15.47 -3.32 11.83
C GLN A 5 14.08 -2.77 12.18
N LEU A 6 13.04 -3.64 12.16
CA LEU A 6 11.66 -3.28 12.49
C LEU A 6 11.51 -2.70 13.91
N ARG A 7 12.20 -3.31 14.88
CA ARG A 7 12.16 -2.85 16.27
C ARG A 7 12.84 -1.50 16.45
N LYS A 8 13.88 -1.21 15.64
CA LYS A 8 14.58 0.07 15.66
C LYS A 8 13.73 1.20 15.09
N THR A 9 13.03 0.98 13.98
CA THR A 9 12.13 2.01 13.41
C THR A 9 10.98 2.34 14.34
N HIS A 10 10.37 1.33 14.97
CA HIS A 10 9.28 1.57 15.92
C HIS A 10 9.74 2.34 17.18
N VAL A 11 10.91 1.99 17.72
CA VAL A 11 11.53 2.73 18.83
C VAL A 11 11.89 4.15 18.40
N PHE A 12 12.41 4.33 17.19
CA PHE A 12 12.77 5.65 16.66
C PHE A 12 11.54 6.56 16.52
N ILE A 13 10.41 6.03 16.01
CA ILE A 13 9.15 6.78 15.91
C ILE A 13 8.65 7.19 17.30
N TRP A 14 8.66 6.28 18.27
CA TRP A 14 8.25 6.61 19.64
C TRP A 14 9.17 7.64 20.29
N VAL A 15 10.49 7.52 20.09
CA VAL A 15 11.46 8.50 20.57
C VAL A 15 11.21 9.86 19.93
N LEU A 16 10.96 9.92 18.63
CA LEU A 16 10.70 11.17 17.92
C LEU A 16 9.37 11.78 18.38
N PHE A 17 8.32 10.98 18.50
CA PHE A 17 7.03 11.41 19.03
C PHE A 17 7.17 11.98 20.44
N ILE A 18 7.82 11.25 21.34
CA ILE A 18 8.13 11.70 22.71
C ILE A 18 8.94 13.00 22.67
N LEU A 19 9.97 13.08 21.84
CA LEU A 19 10.81 14.28 21.73
C LEU A 19 9.98 15.48 21.24
N THR A 20 9.11 15.28 20.27
CA THR A 20 8.31 16.36 19.67
C THR A 20 7.12 16.78 20.51
N LEU A 21 6.61 15.92 21.40
CA LEU A 21 5.39 16.19 22.16
C LEU A 21 5.70 16.46 23.63
N ILE A 22 6.57 15.66 24.26
CA ILE A 22 6.91 15.80 25.67
C ILE A 22 7.87 16.96 25.90
N VAL A 23 8.88 17.17 25.03
CA VAL A 23 9.86 18.26 25.25
C VAL A 23 9.20 19.64 25.19
N PRO A 24 8.31 19.95 24.22
CA PRO A 24 7.62 21.23 24.23
C PRO A 24 6.66 21.39 25.41
N LEU A 25 6.01 20.31 25.85
CA LEU A 25 5.07 20.33 26.98
C LEU A 25 5.81 20.56 28.31
N LEU A 26 6.99 19.95 28.47
CA LEU A 26 7.90 20.20 29.58
C LEU A 26 8.49 21.62 29.52
N ALA A 27 8.88 22.10 28.34
CA ALA A 27 9.39 23.46 28.17
C ALA A 27 8.31 24.51 28.47
N ALA A 28 7.08 24.29 28.00
CA ALA A 28 5.93 25.13 28.30
C ALA A 28 5.57 25.10 29.80
N GLY A 29 5.54 23.91 30.41
CA GLY A 29 5.30 23.74 31.85
C GLY A 29 6.38 24.38 32.72
N TRP A 30 7.65 24.27 32.32
CA TRP A 30 8.75 24.96 32.98
C TRP A 30 8.62 26.48 32.86
N LEU A 31 8.23 26.97 31.67
CA LEU A 31 8.01 28.40 31.44
C LEU A 31 6.85 28.94 32.29
N THR A 32 5.72 28.23 32.38
CA THR A 32 4.58 28.65 33.19
C THR A 32 4.92 28.66 34.68
N LEU A 33 5.62 27.64 35.18
CA LEU A 33 6.11 27.60 36.57
C LEU A 33 7.09 28.75 36.86
N ARG A 34 7.98 29.06 35.91
CA ARG A 34 8.95 30.15 36.06
C ARG A 34 8.29 31.53 36.03
N LEU A 35 7.27 31.73 35.20
CA LEU A 35 6.48 32.97 35.18
C LEU A 35 5.61 33.13 36.43
N GLY A 36 5.17 32.02 37.04
CA GLY A 36 4.42 32.01 38.28
C GLY A 36 5.27 32.10 39.56
N SER A 37 6.61 32.10 39.47
CA SER A 37 7.47 32.05 40.65
C SER A 37 7.54 33.40 41.37
N ALA A 38 7.67 33.35 42.71
CA ALA A 38 7.84 34.54 43.54
C ALA A 38 9.10 35.34 43.16
N ASP A 39 10.15 34.66 42.70
CA ASP A 39 11.39 35.30 42.23
C ASP A 39 11.17 36.13 40.97
N PHE A 40 10.33 35.65 40.04
CA PHE A 40 9.96 36.42 38.86
C PHE A 40 9.13 37.65 39.25
N ALA A 41 8.14 37.48 40.13
CA ALA A 41 7.36 38.59 40.66
C ALA A 41 8.23 39.65 41.36
N ALA A 42 9.20 39.23 42.20
CA ALA A 42 10.14 40.11 42.86
C ALA A 42 11.08 40.82 41.86
N SER A 43 11.54 40.12 40.83
CA SER A 43 12.33 40.70 39.74
C SER A 43 11.54 41.72 38.93
N LEU A 44 10.24 41.48 38.70
CA LEU A 44 9.35 42.39 38.00
C LEU A 44 9.09 43.67 38.81
N VAL A 45 8.77 43.51 40.10
CA VAL A 45 8.54 44.61 41.04
C VAL A 45 9.78 45.47 41.20
N SER A 46 10.97 44.86 41.30
CA SER A 46 12.24 45.60 41.39
C SER A 46 12.63 46.31 40.08
N ALA A 47 12.30 45.76 38.92
CA ALA A 47 12.50 46.41 37.62
C ALA A 47 11.58 47.64 37.45
N VAL A 48 10.31 47.52 37.83
CA VAL A 48 9.31 48.61 37.78
C VAL A 48 9.66 49.73 38.76
N SER A 49 10.00 49.38 40.00
CA SER A 49 10.30 50.38 41.05
C SER A 49 11.60 51.14 40.82
N ARG A 50 12.53 50.59 40.03
CA ARG A 50 13.76 51.30 39.63
C ARG A 50 13.59 52.25 38.44
N GLY A 51 12.38 52.35 37.84
CA GLY A 51 12.14 53.20 36.67
C GLY A 51 13.07 52.87 35.48
N GLY A 52 13.62 51.66 35.45
CA GLY A 52 14.74 51.30 34.59
C GLY A 52 14.26 50.59 33.33
N ASP A 53 14.06 51.36 32.26
CA ASP A 53 13.78 50.84 30.91
C ASP A 53 14.74 49.70 30.50
N ALA A 54 16.00 49.77 30.94
CA ALA A 54 17.01 48.75 30.70
C ALA A 54 16.67 47.38 31.32
N ALA A 55 16.21 47.33 32.58
CA ALA A 55 15.89 46.07 33.27
C ALA A 55 14.60 45.42 32.73
N ALA A 56 13.60 46.26 32.39
CA ALA A 56 12.37 45.80 31.75
C ALA A 56 12.65 45.24 30.35
N SER A 57 13.51 45.91 29.56
CA SER A 57 13.86 45.46 28.21
C SER A 57 14.58 44.11 28.18
N SER A 58 15.47 43.83 29.14
CA SER A 58 16.18 42.53 29.22
C SER A 58 15.25 41.38 29.59
N LEU A 59 14.26 41.61 30.47
CA LEU A 59 13.27 40.59 30.83
C LEU A 59 12.34 40.28 29.66
N LEU A 60 11.86 41.32 28.96
CA LEU A 60 11.04 41.17 27.76
C LEU A 60 11.79 40.44 26.64
N LEU A 61 13.08 40.72 26.46
CA LEU A 61 13.90 40.03 25.46
C LEU A 61 14.05 38.54 25.79
N GLY A 62 14.29 38.20 27.06
CA GLY A 62 14.36 36.80 27.52
C GLY A 62 13.05 36.04 27.34
N MET A 63 11.90 36.67 27.65
CA MET A 63 10.58 36.08 27.43
C MET A 63 10.30 35.88 25.94
N ARG A 64 10.59 36.88 25.09
CA ARG A 64 10.42 36.77 23.64
C ARG A 64 11.27 35.64 23.07
N ALA A 65 12.55 35.57 23.45
CA ALA A 65 13.44 34.50 23.02
C ALA A 65 12.92 33.11 23.45
N SER A 66 12.47 32.97 24.70
CA SER A 66 11.91 31.72 25.20
C SER A 66 10.64 31.30 24.44
N ILE A 67 9.74 32.22 24.15
CA ILE A 67 8.50 31.94 23.39
C ILE A 67 8.86 31.52 21.96
N LEU A 68 9.78 32.24 21.31
CA LEU A 68 10.21 31.92 19.95
C LEU A 68 10.89 30.55 19.87
N ILE A 69 11.70 30.18 20.86
CA ILE A 69 12.33 28.86 20.93
C ILE A 69 11.28 27.77 21.10
N CYS A 70 10.30 27.94 22.01
CA CYS A 70 9.20 26.98 22.17
C CYS A 70 8.40 26.83 20.87
N LEU A 71 8.07 27.94 20.22
CA LEU A 71 7.33 27.93 18.95
C LEU A 71 8.12 27.21 17.84
N ALA A 72 9.43 27.50 17.73
CA ALA A 72 10.31 26.85 16.78
C ALA A 72 10.41 25.34 17.00
N LEU A 73 10.49 24.89 18.26
CA LEU A 73 10.52 23.47 18.61
C LEU A 73 9.20 22.76 18.25
N ILE A 74 8.05 23.39 18.53
CA ILE A 74 6.73 22.84 18.17
C ILE A 74 6.61 22.72 16.65
N LEU A 75 7.00 23.77 15.91
CA LEU A 75 6.98 23.76 14.45
C LEU A 75 7.89 22.67 13.87
N ALA A 76 9.14 22.59 14.34
CA ALA A 76 10.09 21.57 13.90
C ALA A 76 9.56 20.15 14.19
N GLY A 77 8.97 19.93 15.37
CA GLY A 77 8.38 18.65 15.72
C GLY A 77 7.16 18.30 14.89
N GLY A 78 6.28 19.28 14.63
CA GLY A 78 5.12 19.09 13.75
C GLY A 78 5.52 18.72 12.32
N VAL A 79 6.53 19.39 11.76
CA VAL A 79 7.06 19.06 10.42
C VAL A 79 7.66 17.64 10.41
N ALA A 80 8.45 17.27 11.42
CA ALA A 80 9.02 15.93 11.50
C ALA A 80 7.96 14.84 11.62
N ALA A 81 6.91 15.06 12.43
CA ALA A 81 5.77 14.15 12.57
C ALA A 81 5.01 14.00 11.26
N LEU A 82 4.78 15.09 10.52
CA LEU A 82 4.10 15.07 9.22
C LEU A 82 4.90 14.29 8.17
N ILE A 83 6.23 14.48 8.13
CA ILE A 83 7.11 13.72 7.24
C ILE A 83 7.06 12.22 7.57
N MET A 84 7.07 11.86 8.86
CA MET A 84 6.93 10.46 9.27
C MET A 84 5.57 9.88 8.87
N LEU A 85 4.48 10.58 9.16
CA LEU A 85 3.13 10.16 8.78
C LEU A 85 3.04 9.91 7.27
N TYR A 86 3.57 10.84 6.46
CA TYR A 86 3.61 10.70 5.03
C TYR A 86 4.41 9.46 4.58
N ARG A 87 5.60 9.26 5.14
CA ARG A 87 6.52 8.20 4.72
C ARG A 87 6.11 6.81 5.16
N PHE A 88 5.53 6.67 6.36
CA PHE A 88 5.22 5.36 6.95
C PHE A 88 3.77 4.92 6.76
N ILE A 89 2.84 5.84 6.53
CA ILE A 89 1.42 5.53 6.42
C ILE A 89 0.89 5.91 5.04
N LEU A 90 0.91 7.20 4.67
CA LEU A 90 0.24 7.64 3.44
C LEU A 90 0.88 7.04 2.18
N ARG A 91 2.22 7.02 2.12
CA ARG A 91 2.90 6.47 0.94
C ARG A 91 2.67 4.96 0.77
N PRO A 92 2.92 4.09 1.77
CA PRO A 92 2.60 2.66 1.66
C PRO A 92 1.12 2.40 1.37
N ALA A 93 0.20 3.13 2.01
CA ALA A 93 -1.23 2.99 1.72
C ALA A 93 -1.58 3.36 0.27
N GLY A 94 -0.97 4.42 -0.27
CA GLY A 94 -1.12 4.79 -1.68
C GLY A 94 -0.55 3.74 -2.63
N GLU A 95 0.58 3.13 -2.28
CA GLU A 95 1.19 2.03 -3.06
C GLU A 95 0.27 0.78 -3.04
N MET A 96 -0.32 0.44 -1.90
CA MET A 96 -1.31 -0.65 -1.79
C MET A 96 -2.59 -0.39 -2.56
N SER A 97 -3.13 0.83 -2.51
CA SER A 97 -4.31 1.19 -3.29
C SER A 97 -4.06 1.03 -4.78
N LYS A 98 -2.90 1.47 -5.28
CA LYS A 98 -2.50 1.25 -6.68
C LYS A 98 -2.37 -0.22 -7.02
N PHE A 99 -1.79 -1.02 -6.11
CA PHE A 99 -1.70 -2.46 -6.29
C PHE A 99 -3.07 -3.13 -6.38
N ALA A 100 -4.00 -2.78 -5.50
CA ALA A 100 -5.37 -3.28 -5.54
C ALA A 100 -6.10 -2.89 -6.83
N CYS A 101 -5.91 -1.65 -7.32
CA CYS A 101 -6.43 -1.26 -8.64
C CYS A 101 -5.85 -2.11 -9.77
N ARG A 102 -4.54 -2.39 -9.76
CA ARG A 102 -3.91 -3.24 -10.78
C ARG A 102 -4.45 -4.68 -10.75
N ILE A 103 -4.66 -5.26 -9.57
CA ILE A 103 -5.36 -6.55 -9.43
C ILE A 103 -6.76 -6.48 -10.05
N ALA A 104 -7.51 -5.42 -9.76
CA ALA A 104 -8.86 -5.24 -10.30
C ALA A 104 -8.86 -5.10 -11.83
N ASP A 105 -7.80 -4.51 -12.39
CA ASP A 105 -7.57 -4.41 -13.84
C ASP A 105 -7.03 -5.72 -14.46
N GLY A 106 -6.93 -6.81 -13.69
CA GLY A 106 -6.46 -8.12 -14.16
C GLY A 106 -4.95 -8.31 -14.17
N ASP A 107 -4.18 -7.38 -13.61
CA ASP A 107 -2.72 -7.46 -13.49
C ASP A 107 -2.32 -8.15 -12.18
N LEU A 108 -2.12 -9.46 -12.27
CA LEU A 108 -1.83 -10.33 -11.13
C LEU A 108 -0.33 -10.63 -10.99
N GLU A 109 0.52 -10.23 -11.94
CA GLU A 109 1.97 -10.49 -11.94
C GLU A 109 2.73 -9.75 -10.81
N LEU A 110 2.07 -8.85 -10.10
CA LEU A 110 2.77 -8.00 -9.16
C LEU A 110 2.81 -8.62 -7.77
N SER A 111 3.87 -8.30 -7.04
CA SER A 111 3.94 -8.47 -5.60
C SER A 111 4.10 -7.13 -4.89
N VAL A 112 3.37 -6.97 -3.80
CA VAL A 112 3.57 -5.87 -2.85
C VAL A 112 4.90 -6.10 -2.15
N PRO A 113 5.80 -5.09 -2.09
CA PRO A 113 7.05 -5.20 -1.36
C PRO A 113 6.81 -5.31 0.15
N GLU A 114 7.75 -5.93 0.87
CA GLU A 114 7.70 -5.98 2.33
C GLU A 114 7.86 -4.58 2.93
N TYR A 115 6.97 -4.21 3.86
CA TYR A 115 7.00 -2.91 4.53
C TYR A 115 7.56 -3.01 5.95
N ALA A 116 8.18 -1.92 6.41
CA ALA A 116 8.70 -1.84 7.78
C ALA A 116 7.61 -1.65 8.85
N CYS A 117 6.39 -1.26 8.46
CA CYS A 117 5.25 -1.16 9.36
C CYS A 117 4.52 -2.51 9.34
N PRO A 118 4.38 -3.21 10.47
CA PRO A 118 3.84 -4.57 10.50
C PRO A 118 2.39 -4.65 10.03
N GLU A 119 1.58 -3.62 10.29
CA GLU A 119 0.21 -3.52 9.81
C GLU A 119 0.18 -3.41 8.27
N MET A 120 1.06 -2.59 7.71
CA MET A 120 1.19 -2.45 6.27
C MET A 120 1.73 -3.73 5.63
N ASP A 121 2.73 -4.36 6.24
CA ASP A 121 3.27 -5.65 5.78
C ASP A 121 2.20 -6.76 5.79
N GLY A 122 1.35 -6.78 6.83
CA GLY A 122 0.21 -7.69 6.91
C GLY A 122 -0.78 -7.49 5.76
N ILE A 123 -1.17 -6.23 5.48
CA ILE A 123 -2.05 -5.92 4.34
C ILE A 123 -1.40 -6.31 3.02
N GLY A 124 -0.10 -6.00 2.84
CA GLY A 124 0.65 -6.36 1.63
C GLY A 124 0.68 -7.87 1.38
N LYS A 125 0.89 -8.67 2.44
CA LYS A 125 0.84 -10.14 2.36
C LYS A 125 -0.54 -10.64 1.98
N SER A 126 -1.61 -10.15 2.63
CA SER A 126 -2.97 -10.54 2.27
C SER A 126 -3.33 -10.18 0.83
N LEU A 127 -2.82 -9.07 0.29
CA LEU A 127 -2.98 -8.69 -1.11
C LEU A 127 -2.22 -9.62 -2.07
N ASN A 128 -1.00 -10.05 -1.70
CA ASN A 128 -0.24 -11.03 -2.48
C ASN A 128 -0.92 -12.41 -2.49
N ASP A 129 -1.41 -12.86 -1.33
CA ASP A 129 -2.16 -14.11 -1.21
C ASP A 129 -3.45 -14.04 -2.04
N LEU A 130 -4.16 -12.91 -2.02
CA LEU A 130 -5.33 -12.68 -2.85
C LEU A 130 -5.00 -12.75 -4.35
N SER A 131 -3.91 -12.10 -4.79
CA SER A 131 -3.45 -12.18 -6.18
C SER A 131 -3.18 -13.63 -6.58
N THR A 132 -2.47 -14.38 -5.73
CA THR A 132 -2.11 -15.79 -5.97
C THR A 132 -3.36 -16.66 -6.09
N ASN A 133 -4.32 -16.51 -5.18
CA ASN A 133 -5.59 -17.23 -5.23
C ASN A 133 -6.38 -16.89 -6.52
N PHE A 134 -6.37 -15.63 -6.96
CA PHE A 134 -7.00 -15.27 -8.23
C PHE A 134 -6.31 -15.92 -9.43
N GLN A 135 -4.97 -15.96 -9.45
CA GLN A 135 -4.24 -16.65 -10.50
C GLN A 135 -4.61 -18.15 -10.56
N GLU A 136 -4.71 -18.82 -9.41
CA GLU A 136 -5.12 -20.22 -9.34
C GLU A 136 -6.53 -20.45 -9.88
N VAL A 137 -7.49 -19.58 -9.52
CA VAL A 137 -8.86 -19.64 -10.02
C VAL A 137 -8.89 -19.44 -11.53
N VAL A 138 -8.18 -18.43 -12.05
CA VAL A 138 -8.05 -18.20 -13.49
C VAL A 138 -7.49 -19.46 -14.16
N LEU A 139 -6.34 -19.98 -13.72
CA LEU A 139 -5.75 -21.19 -14.32
C LEU A 139 -6.70 -22.42 -14.27
N LEU A 140 -7.48 -22.58 -13.21
CA LEU A 140 -8.46 -23.66 -13.09
C LEU A 140 -9.58 -23.53 -14.12
N VAL A 141 -10.12 -22.33 -14.30
CA VAL A 141 -11.17 -22.05 -15.30
C VAL A 141 -10.62 -22.29 -16.70
N TRP A 142 -9.41 -21.83 -16.99
CA TRP A 142 -8.76 -22.01 -18.30
C TRP A 142 -8.66 -23.49 -18.66
N LYS A 143 -8.15 -24.28 -17.70
CA LYS A 143 -8.01 -25.73 -17.86
C LYS A 143 -9.35 -26.43 -18.04
N THR A 144 -10.42 -25.89 -17.46
CA THR A 144 -11.77 -26.44 -17.60
C THR A 144 -12.31 -26.16 -19.00
N ILE A 145 -12.12 -24.95 -19.53
CA ILE A 145 -12.51 -24.57 -20.91
C ILE A 145 -11.77 -25.44 -21.93
N GLN A 146 -10.45 -25.56 -21.78
CA GLN A 146 -9.60 -26.40 -22.65
C GLN A 146 -10.01 -27.88 -22.66
N ARG A 147 -10.62 -28.37 -21.57
CA ARG A 147 -11.17 -29.73 -21.52
C ARG A 147 -12.57 -29.83 -22.11
N ALA A 148 -13.39 -28.79 -21.97
CA ALA A 148 -14.76 -28.77 -22.46
C ALA A 148 -14.84 -28.68 -23.99
N GLY A 149 -13.94 -27.92 -24.63
CA GLY A 149 -13.91 -27.73 -26.09
C GLY A 149 -13.90 -29.05 -26.89
N PRO A 150 -12.91 -29.95 -26.67
CA PRO A 150 -12.85 -31.23 -27.38
C PRO A 150 -14.05 -32.15 -27.11
N VAL A 151 -14.66 -32.06 -25.92
CA VAL A 151 -15.86 -32.85 -25.59
C VAL A 151 -17.06 -32.37 -26.38
N LEU A 152 -17.23 -31.05 -26.52
CA LEU A 152 -18.30 -30.46 -27.33
C LEU A 152 -18.10 -30.76 -28.82
N GLU A 153 -16.85 -30.75 -29.30
CA GLU A 153 -16.51 -31.13 -30.68
C GLU A 153 -16.86 -32.61 -30.96
N GLN A 154 -16.51 -33.53 -30.06
CA GLN A 154 -16.88 -34.94 -30.16
C GLN A 154 -18.40 -35.18 -30.16
N LEU A 155 -19.15 -34.40 -29.37
CA LEU A 155 -20.62 -34.48 -29.34
C LEU A 155 -21.26 -33.96 -30.64
N THR A 156 -20.62 -32.99 -31.29
CA THR A 156 -21.07 -32.43 -32.57
C THR A 156 -20.77 -33.40 -33.72
N ASP A 157 -19.52 -33.85 -33.86
CA ASP A 157 -19.07 -34.78 -34.92
C ASP A 157 -19.75 -36.15 -34.85
N GLY A 158 -19.94 -36.67 -33.63
CA GLY A 158 -20.60 -37.96 -33.41
C GLY A 158 -22.09 -37.97 -33.79
N ARG A 159 -22.69 -36.78 -33.97
CA ARG A 159 -24.10 -36.61 -34.30
C ARG A 159 -24.34 -36.52 -35.80
N GLU A 160 -23.47 -35.85 -36.55
CA GLU A 160 -23.51 -35.82 -38.03
C GLU A 160 -23.44 -37.24 -38.62
N THR A 161 -22.76 -38.16 -37.95
CA THR A 161 -22.60 -39.55 -38.41
C THR A 161 -23.86 -40.42 -38.15
N LYS A 162 -24.80 -39.98 -37.32
CA LYS A 162 -26.01 -40.74 -36.93
C LYS A 162 -27.32 -40.18 -37.49
N GLN A 163 -27.25 -39.24 -38.43
CA GLN A 163 -28.40 -38.46 -38.90
C GLN A 163 -29.33 -39.29 -39.81
N GLY A 164 -30.31 -39.94 -39.18
CA GLY A 164 -31.47 -40.57 -39.82
C GLY A 164 -32.80 -40.35 -39.09
N GLU A 165 -32.83 -39.63 -37.96
CA GLU A 165 -34.06 -39.39 -37.18
C GLU A 165 -34.24 -37.91 -36.80
N GLU A 166 -35.44 -37.41 -37.09
CA GLU A 166 -35.90 -36.03 -37.29
C GLU A 166 -36.02 -35.16 -36.01
N ASP A 167 -35.48 -35.58 -34.87
CA ASP A 167 -35.82 -35.01 -33.54
C ASP A 167 -34.63 -34.32 -32.80
N SER A 168 -33.59 -33.89 -33.53
CA SER A 168 -32.32 -33.43 -32.93
C SER A 168 -32.14 -31.91 -32.77
N ALA A 169 -33.01 -31.08 -33.36
CA ALA A 169 -32.80 -29.64 -33.47
C ALA A 169 -32.62 -28.88 -32.13
N PRO A 170 -33.38 -29.16 -31.04
CA PRO A 170 -33.29 -28.36 -29.80
C PRO A 170 -31.95 -28.49 -29.06
N GLN A 171 -31.29 -29.65 -29.16
CA GLN A 171 -30.03 -29.90 -28.46
C GLN A 171 -28.81 -29.34 -29.19
N GLU A 172 -28.92 -29.07 -30.49
CA GLU A 172 -27.81 -28.49 -31.27
C GLU A 172 -27.66 -27.00 -30.96
N GLU A 173 -28.78 -26.31 -30.76
CA GLU A 173 -28.82 -24.92 -30.29
C GLU A 173 -28.17 -24.78 -28.90
N ASP A 174 -28.47 -25.68 -27.97
CA ASP A 174 -27.87 -25.69 -26.63
C ASP A 174 -26.33 -25.90 -26.67
N ILE A 175 -25.84 -26.79 -27.54
CA ILE A 175 -24.40 -27.06 -27.68
C ILE A 175 -23.66 -25.84 -28.27
N MET A 176 -24.27 -25.17 -29.26
CA MET A 176 -23.69 -23.94 -29.81
C MET A 176 -23.67 -22.81 -28.79
N ALA A 177 -24.74 -22.65 -28.00
CA ALA A 177 -24.80 -21.64 -26.94
C ALA A 177 -23.67 -21.85 -25.92
N VAL A 178 -23.44 -23.10 -25.47
CA VAL A 178 -22.34 -23.42 -24.55
C VAL A 178 -20.98 -23.13 -25.17
N ARG A 179 -20.81 -23.40 -26.48
CA ARG A 179 -19.55 -23.06 -27.19
C ARG A 179 -19.31 -21.55 -27.20
N GLU A 180 -20.31 -20.75 -27.52
CA GLU A 180 -20.21 -19.28 -27.52
C GLU A 180 -19.88 -18.73 -26.12
N GLU A 181 -20.50 -19.31 -25.08
CA GLU A 181 -20.18 -18.97 -23.69
C GLU A 181 -18.72 -19.31 -23.33
N LEU A 182 -18.24 -20.49 -23.73
CA LEU A 182 -16.85 -20.89 -23.49
C LEU A 182 -15.85 -19.99 -24.21
N GLU A 183 -16.11 -19.61 -25.46
CA GLU A 183 -15.29 -18.68 -26.23
C GLU A 183 -15.27 -17.29 -25.58
N THR A 184 -16.43 -16.84 -25.06
CA THR A 184 -16.53 -15.56 -24.33
C THR A 184 -15.71 -15.58 -23.05
N ILE A 185 -15.75 -16.68 -22.29
CA ILE A 185 -14.94 -16.83 -21.08
C ILE A 185 -13.46 -16.93 -21.46
N GLU A 186 -13.10 -17.67 -22.50
CA GLU A 186 -11.73 -17.76 -23.00
C GLU A 186 -11.17 -16.37 -23.34
N TYR A 187 -11.95 -15.57 -24.08
CA TYR A 187 -11.60 -14.18 -24.40
C TYR A 187 -11.43 -13.34 -23.12
N PHE A 188 -12.38 -13.42 -22.17
CA PHE A 188 -12.26 -12.71 -20.89
C PHE A 188 -10.96 -13.04 -20.16
N MET A 189 -10.56 -14.31 -20.18
CA MET A 189 -9.36 -14.80 -19.52
C MET A 189 -8.06 -14.31 -20.15
N THR A 190 -8.03 -14.08 -21.47
CA THR A 190 -6.85 -13.53 -22.13
C THR A 190 -6.49 -12.12 -21.68
N ASN A 191 -7.40 -11.40 -21.01
CA ASN A 191 -7.14 -10.07 -20.47
C ASN A 191 -6.35 -10.10 -19.14
N PHE A 192 -6.23 -11.25 -18.48
CA PHE A 192 -5.49 -11.37 -17.22
C PHE A 192 -3.99 -11.56 -17.48
N LYS A 193 -3.17 -10.79 -16.77
CA LYS A 193 -1.71 -10.95 -16.78
C LYS A 193 -1.29 -11.80 -15.58
N LEU A 194 -0.80 -13.01 -15.86
CA LEU A 194 -0.41 -14.00 -14.86
C LEU A 194 1.12 -14.00 -14.67
N TYR A 195 1.59 -14.41 -13.49
CA TYR A 195 3.02 -14.50 -13.17
C TYR A 195 3.71 -15.60 -14.00
N ASP A 196 4.82 -15.26 -14.69
CA ASP A 196 5.74 -16.18 -15.40
C ASP A 196 5.11 -17.27 -16.29
N ILE A 197 3.84 -17.11 -16.69
CA ILE A 197 3.16 -18.00 -17.64
C ILE A 197 2.58 -17.12 -18.75
N LEU A 198 3.37 -16.93 -19.79
CA LEU A 198 2.85 -16.42 -21.05
C LEU A 198 2.03 -17.55 -21.68
N ILE A 199 0.71 -17.37 -21.76
CA ILE A 199 -0.15 -18.23 -22.57
C ILE A 199 0.04 -17.78 -24.02
N VAL A 200 0.98 -18.42 -24.72
CA VAL A 200 1.19 -18.23 -26.16
C VAL A 200 0.73 -19.51 -26.85
N ASP A 201 -0.18 -19.39 -27.79
CA ASP A 201 -0.69 -20.50 -28.63
C ASP A 201 -1.24 -21.71 -27.84
N ASN A 202 -2.17 -21.47 -26.90
CA ASN A 202 -2.81 -22.53 -26.09
C ASN A 202 -1.85 -23.43 -25.29
N LYS A 203 -0.63 -22.96 -25.03
CA LYS A 203 0.32 -23.64 -24.14
C LYS A 203 0.81 -22.68 -23.05
N ALA A 204 0.71 -23.13 -21.81
CA ALA A 204 1.39 -22.50 -20.68
C ALA A 204 2.89 -22.80 -20.79
N MET A 205 3.70 -21.78 -21.10
CA MET A 205 5.15 -21.88 -21.04
C MET A 205 5.65 -21.13 -19.80
N ALA A 206 6.47 -21.79 -19.00
CA ALA A 206 7.19 -21.14 -17.91
C ALA A 206 8.20 -20.15 -18.51
N GLY A 207 8.03 -18.87 -18.22
CA GLY A 207 8.95 -17.81 -18.63
C GLY A 207 10.27 -17.95 -17.90
N ASP A 208 11.29 -18.47 -18.56
CA ASP A 208 12.67 -18.14 -18.20
C ASP A 208 12.92 -16.70 -18.64
N LYS A 209 13.27 -15.81 -17.71
CA LYS A 209 13.43 -14.37 -17.94
C LYS A 209 14.68 -14.03 -18.77
N THR A 210 15.16 -14.96 -19.59
CA THR A 210 16.25 -14.73 -20.53
C THR A 210 15.67 -14.14 -21.82
N TRP A 211 15.53 -12.82 -21.86
CA TRP A 211 15.29 -12.08 -23.10
C TRP A 211 16.41 -12.44 -24.12
N PRO A 212 16.10 -12.97 -25.32
CA PRO A 212 17.10 -13.30 -26.34
C PRO A 212 17.55 -12.04 -27.12
N GLY A 213 17.75 -10.92 -26.42
CA GLY A 213 18.06 -9.61 -27.01
C GLY A 213 19.24 -8.87 -26.38
N ASP A 214 19.71 -9.26 -25.19
CA ASP A 214 20.80 -8.57 -24.47
C ASP A 214 22.21 -9.15 -24.74
N LEU A 215 22.38 -9.85 -25.86
CA LEU A 215 23.69 -10.25 -26.38
C LEU A 215 23.89 -9.74 -27.81
N GLN A 216 23.94 -8.42 -27.95
CA GLN A 216 24.77 -7.78 -28.97
C GLN A 216 25.05 -6.31 -28.64
N ASP A 217 26.35 -6.03 -28.55
CA ASP A 217 27.10 -4.76 -28.46
C ASP A 217 27.37 -4.14 -27.07
#